data_AF-A0A970XLC0-F1
#
_entry.id   AF-A0A970XLC0-F1
#
_cell.length_a   1.000
_cell.length_b   1.000
_cell.length_c   1.000
_cell.angle_alpha   90.00
_cell.angle_beta   90.00
_cell.angle_gamma   90.00
#
_symmetry.space_group_name_H-M   'P 1'
#
loop_
_entity.id
_entity.type
_entity.pdbx_description
1 polymer ?
#
loop_
_entity_poly.entity_id
_entity_poly.type
_entity_poly.pdbx_seq_one_letter_code
_entity_poly.pdbx_strand_id
1 'polypeptide(L)'
;DFNARFNSIYKEYIVTFLSEGNILSSDIYHYGEDVLPPQPTKERDLQYEYTFSGWNEDITPVSGNTVYSAIFNRSERLYSIVFSEGEDVISSYSLPYGSEVTGPEGLAKMPDQEYEYVFAGWDPEITQVTSDIIYSPVFEREFRMYSVEFRKDDIVVNRRVNYRFNEIIEYPPDVTKETDEENAYEFIGWDTDILRVTESLVIRAVFVPRPLTIRPNPEDDFGVDISAYIAGGFNQGTSIIGRKINSSIIDFSSVISQGEELYSIYNTSLLNGSTIIVGDIGNYLVTLGTDDLEEGRDVKIVVYENGEMVSYYTEVLNGTVIFPMSSTGDFALIVEGEFIDYASISPWVYVTSFISLALILFVEWMILRPSKKGKMMKNN
;
A
#
# COMPACT_ATOMS: atom_id res chain seq x y z
N ASP A 1 -119.70 25.86 -62.68
CA ASP A 1 -118.24 25.60 -62.63
C ASP A 1 -117.92 24.55 -61.60
N PHE A 2 -117.26 23.47 -62.02
CA PHE A 2 -116.68 22.49 -61.12
C PHE A 2 -115.17 22.74 -61.08
N ASN A 3 -114.65 23.18 -59.93
CA ASN A 3 -113.22 23.32 -59.70
C ASN A 3 -112.71 22.06 -58.99
N ALA A 4 -111.74 21.37 -59.60
CA ALA A 4 -111.04 20.29 -58.93
C ALA A 4 -110.26 20.84 -57.73
N ARG A 5 -110.39 20.19 -56.57
CA ARG A 5 -109.51 20.40 -55.41
C ARG A 5 -108.57 19.22 -55.33
N PHE A 6 -107.27 19.50 -55.36
CA PHE A 6 -106.24 18.49 -55.14
C PHE A 6 -105.71 18.64 -53.72
N ASN A 7 -105.50 17.52 -53.05
CA ASN A 7 -104.74 17.47 -51.81
C ASN A 7 -103.27 17.23 -52.20
N SER A 8 -102.38 18.08 -51.74
CA SER A 8 -100.94 17.83 -51.83
C SER A 8 -100.57 16.75 -50.81
N ILE A 9 -99.93 15.69 -51.27
CA ILE A 9 -99.35 14.65 -50.41
C ILE A 9 -97.84 14.74 -50.61
N TYR A 10 -97.10 14.79 -49.51
CA TYR A 10 -95.65 14.74 -49.57
C TYR A 10 -95.19 13.36 -50.04
N LYS A 11 -94.17 13.32 -50.89
CA LYS A 11 -93.45 12.06 -51.13
C LYS A 11 -92.55 11.82 -49.92
N GLU A 12 -92.68 10.65 -49.34
CA GLU A 12 -91.88 10.21 -48.20
C GLU A 12 -90.72 9.33 -48.68
N TYR A 13 -89.55 9.53 -48.09
CA TYR A 13 -88.35 8.75 -48.35
C TYR A 13 -87.69 8.36 -47.04
N ILE A 14 -86.99 7.23 -47.05
CA ILE A 14 -86.23 6.74 -45.91
C ILE A 14 -84.78 7.20 -46.08
N VAL A 15 -84.27 7.89 -45.08
CA VAL A 15 -82.85 8.24 -44.98
C VAL A 15 -82.23 7.47 -43.83
N THR A 16 -81.17 6.73 -44.12
CA THR A 16 -80.48 5.89 -43.13
C THR A 16 -79.03 6.32 -42.99
N PHE A 17 -78.57 6.52 -41.76
CA PHE A 17 -77.17 6.76 -41.43
C PHE A 17 -76.54 5.50 -40.84
N LEU A 18 -75.41 5.07 -41.39
CA LEU A 18 -74.65 3.91 -40.96
C LEU A 18 -73.28 4.31 -40.40
N SER A 19 -72.84 3.62 -39.36
CA SER A 19 -71.44 3.62 -38.91
C SER A 19 -70.98 2.19 -38.68
N GLU A 20 -69.86 1.83 -39.31
CA GLU A 20 -69.31 0.46 -39.28
C GLU A 20 -70.35 -0.62 -39.67
N GLY A 21 -71.26 -0.28 -40.59
CA GLY A 21 -72.33 -1.17 -41.04
C GLY A 21 -73.55 -1.24 -40.11
N ASN A 22 -73.50 -0.60 -38.94
CA ASN A 22 -74.62 -0.51 -38.00
C ASN A 22 -75.45 0.74 -38.24
N ILE A 23 -76.78 0.65 -38.06
CA ILE A 23 -77.68 1.78 -38.18
C ILE A 23 -77.49 2.71 -36.96
N LEU A 24 -77.12 3.96 -37.23
CA LEU A 24 -77.11 5.04 -36.24
C LEU A 24 -78.46 5.73 -36.12
N SER A 25 -79.10 5.99 -37.26
CA SER A 25 -80.45 6.55 -37.36
C SER A 25 -81.07 6.10 -38.68
N SER A 26 -82.39 5.94 -38.69
CA SER A 26 -83.16 5.65 -39.88
C SER A 26 -84.56 6.20 -39.71
N ASP A 27 -84.89 7.25 -40.47
CA ASP A 27 -86.13 8.00 -40.31
C ASP A 27 -86.77 8.30 -41.67
N ILE A 28 -88.07 8.62 -41.64
CA ILE A 28 -88.86 9.00 -42.82
C ILE A 28 -88.88 10.52 -42.93
N TYR A 29 -88.54 11.04 -44.10
CA TYR A 29 -88.49 12.47 -44.41
C TYR A 29 -89.35 12.79 -45.63
N HIS A 30 -89.80 14.05 -45.73
CA HIS A 30 -90.50 14.52 -46.91
C HIS A 30 -89.53 15.00 -48.00
N TYR A 31 -89.94 14.89 -49.26
CA TYR A 31 -89.18 15.42 -50.39
C TYR A 31 -88.81 16.90 -50.20
N GLY A 32 -87.52 17.21 -50.34
CA GLY A 32 -86.93 18.54 -50.21
C GLY A 32 -86.61 18.96 -48.78
N GLU A 33 -86.85 18.11 -47.78
CA GLU A 33 -86.51 18.36 -46.38
C GLU A 33 -84.99 18.25 -46.15
N ASP A 34 -84.44 19.11 -45.28
CA ASP A 34 -83.06 19.03 -44.84
C ASP A 34 -82.88 17.94 -43.79
N VAL A 35 -81.77 17.20 -43.85
CA VAL A 35 -81.46 16.12 -42.91
C VAL A 35 -80.34 16.54 -41.98
N LEU A 36 -80.54 16.39 -40.67
CA LEU A 36 -79.50 16.58 -39.68
C LEU A 36 -78.79 15.24 -39.39
N PRO A 37 -77.52 15.05 -39.80
CA PRO A 37 -76.82 13.80 -39.53
C PRO A 37 -76.53 13.60 -38.04
N PRO A 38 -76.52 12.34 -37.55
CA PRO A 38 -75.96 12.01 -36.25
C PRO A 38 -74.45 12.26 -36.21
N GLN A 39 -73.86 12.31 -35.02
CA GLN A 39 -72.41 12.40 -34.82
C GLN A 39 -71.84 10.99 -34.57
N PRO A 40 -71.24 10.33 -35.56
CA PRO A 40 -70.71 8.99 -35.39
C PRO A 40 -69.40 9.04 -34.60
N THR A 41 -69.21 8.06 -33.72
CA THR A 41 -67.93 7.81 -33.02
C THR A 41 -67.44 6.42 -33.35
N LYS A 42 -66.12 6.26 -33.41
CA LYS A 42 -65.48 4.96 -33.56
C LYS A 42 -64.48 4.77 -32.43
N GLU A 43 -64.55 3.63 -31.76
CA GLU A 43 -63.62 3.32 -30.68
C GLU A 43 -62.20 3.15 -31.23
N ARG A 44 -61.22 3.68 -30.50
CA ARG A 44 -59.81 3.45 -30.80
C ARG A 44 -59.47 1.98 -30.54
N ASP A 45 -58.49 1.47 -31.27
CA ASP A 45 -57.92 0.15 -31.02
C ASP A 45 -56.49 0.27 -30.45
N LEU A 46 -55.72 -0.82 -30.50
CA LEU A 46 -54.33 -0.82 -30.03
C LEU A 46 -53.41 0.00 -30.94
N GLN A 47 -53.69 0.04 -32.24
CA GLN A 47 -52.79 0.65 -33.24
C GLN A 47 -53.25 2.05 -33.66
N TYR A 48 -54.56 2.28 -33.70
CA TYR A 48 -55.12 3.47 -34.32
C TYR A 48 -56.17 4.15 -33.46
N GLU A 49 -56.21 5.48 -33.61
CA GLU A 49 -57.33 6.32 -33.22
C GLU A 49 -58.07 6.79 -34.47
N TYR A 50 -59.37 7.00 -34.35
CA TYR A 50 -60.26 7.30 -35.47
C TYR A 50 -60.95 8.65 -35.29
N THR A 51 -60.85 9.52 -36.29
CA THR A 51 -61.53 10.82 -36.33
C THR A 51 -62.55 10.80 -37.45
N PHE A 52 -63.78 11.25 -37.17
CA PHE A 52 -64.82 11.36 -38.17
C PHE A 52 -64.44 12.37 -39.25
N SER A 53 -64.46 11.94 -40.51
CA SER A 53 -64.07 12.75 -41.68
C SER A 53 -65.24 13.29 -42.47
N GLY A 54 -66.44 12.74 -42.25
CA GLY A 54 -67.62 13.03 -43.04
C GLY A 54 -68.35 11.77 -43.50
N TRP A 55 -69.36 11.95 -44.33
CA TRP A 55 -70.13 10.86 -44.92
C TRP A 55 -69.56 10.49 -46.29
N ASN A 56 -69.91 9.31 -46.80
CA ASN A 56 -69.50 8.85 -48.14
C ASN A 56 -69.98 9.75 -49.29
N GLU A 57 -71.03 10.52 -49.07
CA GLU A 57 -71.61 11.47 -50.01
C GLU A 57 -72.04 12.73 -49.26
N ASP A 58 -72.14 13.86 -49.97
CA ASP A 58 -72.65 15.09 -49.40
C ASP A 58 -74.11 14.93 -48.97
N ILE A 59 -74.44 15.41 -47.78
CA ILE A 59 -75.81 15.43 -47.31
C ILE A 59 -76.54 16.54 -48.05
N THR A 60 -77.58 16.16 -48.79
CA THR A 60 -78.40 17.05 -49.60
C THR A 60 -79.88 16.90 -49.21
N PRO A 61 -80.74 17.87 -49.55
CA PRO A 61 -82.17 17.75 -49.28
C PRO A 61 -82.77 16.48 -49.89
N VAL A 62 -83.71 15.87 -49.18
CA VAL A 62 -84.23 14.54 -49.50
C VAL A 62 -84.87 14.50 -50.88
N SER A 63 -84.30 13.70 -51.77
CA SER A 63 -84.83 13.51 -53.14
C SER A 63 -85.17 12.06 -53.48
N GLY A 64 -84.78 11.13 -52.60
CA GLY A 64 -84.88 9.69 -52.77
C GLY A 64 -84.55 8.97 -51.46
N ASN A 65 -84.72 7.65 -51.44
CA ASN A 65 -84.19 6.84 -50.36
C ASN A 65 -82.66 6.87 -50.46
N THR A 66 -81.99 7.24 -49.36
CA THR A 66 -80.54 7.42 -49.35
C THR A 66 -79.93 6.79 -48.11
N VAL A 67 -78.74 6.20 -48.26
CA VAL A 67 -77.98 5.63 -47.17
C VAL A 67 -76.63 6.33 -47.11
N TYR A 68 -76.35 7.00 -45.99
CA TYR A 68 -75.08 7.65 -45.72
C TYR A 68 -74.23 6.77 -44.80
N SER A 69 -72.99 6.49 -45.18
CA SER A 69 -72.03 5.72 -44.38
C SER A 69 -70.92 6.62 -43.86
N ALA A 70 -70.65 6.57 -42.56
CA ALA A 70 -69.61 7.37 -41.93
C ALA A 70 -68.21 6.96 -42.42
N ILE A 71 -67.38 7.94 -42.72
CA ILE A 71 -65.97 7.77 -43.07
C ILE A 71 -65.12 8.29 -41.91
N PHE A 72 -64.11 7.51 -41.53
CA PHE A 72 -63.14 7.87 -40.49
C PHE A 72 -61.72 7.90 -41.04
N ASN A 73 -60.97 8.94 -40.71
CA ASN A 73 -59.52 8.95 -40.84
C ASN A 73 -58.90 8.25 -39.65
N ARG A 74 -57.85 7.47 -39.90
CA ARG A 74 -57.06 6.84 -38.84
C ARG A 74 -55.73 7.57 -38.65
N SER A 75 -55.28 7.63 -37.41
CA SER A 75 -53.94 8.07 -37.01
C SER A 75 -53.33 7.06 -36.05
N GLU A 76 -52.01 6.96 -36.01
CA GLU A 76 -51.33 6.06 -35.07
C GLU A 76 -51.63 6.47 -33.62
N ARG A 77 -51.95 5.47 -32.80
CA ARG A 77 -52.04 5.64 -31.36
C ARG A 77 -50.66 5.56 -30.76
N LEU A 78 -50.30 6.59 -30.00
CA LEU A 78 -49.01 6.66 -29.31
C LEU A 78 -49.16 6.25 -27.84
N TYR A 79 -48.14 5.56 -27.33
CA TYR A 79 -48.03 5.12 -25.95
C TYR A 79 -46.86 5.81 -25.27
N SER A 80 -47.04 6.14 -24.00
CA SER A 80 -46.04 6.82 -23.17
C SER A 80 -45.02 5.82 -22.64
N ILE A 81 -43.75 6.05 -22.97
CA ILE A 81 -42.60 5.25 -22.50
C ILE A 81 -41.74 6.14 -21.61
N VAL A 82 -41.54 5.72 -20.36
CA VAL A 82 -40.80 6.48 -19.36
C VAL A 82 -39.70 5.61 -18.76
N PHE A 83 -38.51 6.18 -18.60
CA PHE A 83 -37.40 5.61 -17.85
C PHE A 83 -37.16 6.48 -16.62
N SER A 84 -37.23 5.92 -15.42
CA SER A 84 -37.10 6.69 -14.18
C SER A 84 -36.48 5.87 -13.04
N GLU A 85 -35.69 6.51 -12.18
CA GLU A 85 -35.26 5.94 -10.89
C GLU A 85 -36.08 6.60 -9.77
N GLY A 86 -37.13 5.91 -9.31
CA GLY A 86 -38.07 6.50 -8.35
C GLY A 86 -38.87 7.66 -8.97
N GLU A 87 -38.76 8.86 -8.39
CA GLU A 87 -39.43 10.07 -8.92
C GLU A 87 -38.60 10.80 -9.98
N ASP A 88 -37.32 10.47 -10.12
CA ASP A 88 -36.42 11.13 -11.07
C ASP A 88 -36.57 10.52 -12.46
N VAL A 89 -37.14 11.31 -13.39
CA VAL A 89 -37.27 10.92 -14.79
C VAL A 89 -35.93 11.07 -15.50
N ILE A 90 -35.42 9.94 -16.01
CA ILE A 90 -34.18 9.86 -16.78
C ILE A 90 -34.43 10.23 -18.24
N SER A 91 -35.50 9.67 -18.82
CA SER A 91 -35.91 9.92 -20.21
C SER A 91 -37.38 9.55 -20.41
N SER A 92 -38.04 10.20 -21.37
CA SER A 92 -39.42 9.86 -21.73
C SER A 92 -39.71 10.23 -23.18
N TYR A 93 -40.50 9.40 -23.85
CA TYR A 93 -40.96 9.64 -25.21
C TYR A 93 -42.25 8.87 -25.50
N SER A 94 -42.81 9.02 -26.71
CA SER A 94 -44.01 8.28 -27.12
C SER A 94 -43.79 7.56 -28.44
N LEU A 95 -44.27 6.32 -28.54
CA LEU A 95 -44.11 5.46 -29.71
C LEU A 95 -45.42 4.74 -30.06
N PRO A 96 -45.63 4.39 -31.35
CA PRO A 96 -46.74 3.55 -31.77
C PRO A 96 -46.69 2.13 -31.19
N TYR A 97 -47.85 1.46 -31.14
CA TYR A 97 -47.95 0.05 -30.78
C TYR A 97 -47.03 -0.85 -31.63
N GLY A 98 -46.32 -1.78 -30.97
CA GLY A 98 -45.39 -2.72 -31.58
C GLY A 98 -44.03 -2.14 -31.94
N SER A 99 -43.78 -0.85 -31.67
CA SER A 99 -42.46 -0.24 -31.88
C SER A 99 -41.41 -0.84 -30.94
N GLU A 100 -40.16 -0.91 -31.39
CA GLU A 100 -39.03 -1.24 -30.52
C GLU A 100 -38.73 -0.08 -29.56
N VAL A 101 -38.33 -0.44 -28.35
CA VAL A 101 -37.98 0.50 -27.27
C VAL A 101 -36.48 0.44 -27.04
N THR A 102 -35.84 1.60 -26.88
CA THR A 102 -34.41 1.68 -26.56
C THR A 102 -34.23 2.53 -25.31
N GLY A 103 -33.64 1.93 -24.27
CA GLY A 103 -33.34 2.64 -23.04
C GLY A 103 -32.16 3.61 -23.19
N PRO A 104 -32.04 4.60 -22.30
CA PRO A 104 -30.87 5.47 -22.27
C PRO A 104 -29.60 4.67 -21.96
N GLU A 105 -28.48 5.08 -22.58
CA GLU A 105 -27.15 4.49 -22.38
C GLU A 105 -26.33 5.25 -21.33
N GLY A 106 -25.23 4.66 -20.86
CA GLY A 106 -24.26 5.34 -20.01
C GLY A 106 -24.75 5.62 -18.58
N LEU A 107 -25.73 4.86 -18.10
CA LEU A 107 -26.19 4.94 -16.72
C LEU A 107 -25.08 4.53 -15.76
N ALA A 108 -24.75 5.45 -14.86
CA ALA A 108 -23.80 5.23 -13.79
C ALA A 108 -24.46 5.56 -12.46
N LYS A 109 -24.26 4.66 -11.49
CA LYS A 109 -24.65 4.88 -10.10
C LYS A 109 -23.40 5.07 -9.27
N MET A 110 -23.37 6.12 -8.47
CA MET A 110 -22.19 6.40 -7.64
C MET A 110 -21.94 5.23 -6.68
N PRO A 111 -20.70 4.74 -6.56
CA PRO A 111 -20.38 3.72 -5.58
C PRO A 111 -20.55 4.28 -4.18
N ASP A 112 -20.85 3.40 -3.24
CA ASP A 112 -20.82 3.72 -1.81
C ASP A 112 -19.50 3.21 -1.18
N GLN A 113 -19.47 3.08 0.14
CA GLN A 113 -18.29 2.60 0.85
C GLN A 113 -18.06 1.10 0.64
N GLU A 114 -19.11 0.30 0.49
CA GLU A 114 -19.00 -1.16 0.44
C GLU A 114 -19.10 -1.70 -0.99
N TYR A 115 -19.85 -1.01 -1.86
CA TYR A 115 -20.20 -1.50 -3.18
C TYR A 115 -19.96 -0.50 -4.30
N GLU A 116 -19.61 -1.05 -5.46
CA GLU A 116 -19.75 -0.43 -6.76
C GLU A 116 -20.97 -1.01 -7.47
N TYR A 117 -21.59 -0.24 -8.36
CA TYR A 117 -22.86 -0.59 -9.00
C TYR A 117 -22.68 -0.70 -10.51
N VAL A 118 -23.09 -1.84 -11.07
CA VAL A 118 -23.04 -2.13 -12.50
C VAL A 118 -24.46 -2.16 -13.04
N PHE A 119 -24.72 -1.41 -14.12
CA PHE A 119 -26.02 -1.42 -14.77
C PHE A 119 -26.29 -2.79 -15.39
N ALA A 120 -27.36 -3.45 -14.95
CA ALA A 120 -27.72 -4.81 -15.36
C ALA A 120 -28.88 -4.84 -16.37
N GLY A 121 -29.66 -3.75 -16.46
CA GLY A 121 -30.78 -3.64 -17.38
C GLY A 121 -31.93 -2.83 -16.80
N TRP A 122 -33.13 -3.08 -17.31
CA TRP A 122 -34.35 -2.40 -16.91
C TRP A 122 -35.36 -3.39 -16.34
N ASP A 123 -36.17 -2.93 -15.39
CA ASP A 123 -37.35 -3.63 -14.87
C ASP A 123 -38.61 -2.79 -15.14
N PRO A 124 -39.61 -3.33 -15.85
CA PRO A 124 -39.61 -4.65 -16.51
C PRO A 124 -38.57 -4.72 -17.64
N GLU A 125 -38.28 -5.94 -18.11
CA GLU A 125 -37.39 -6.11 -19.28
C GLU A 125 -37.96 -5.34 -20.48
N ILE A 126 -37.09 -4.61 -21.19
CA ILE A 126 -37.51 -3.83 -22.36
C ILE A 126 -38.07 -4.78 -23.41
N THR A 127 -39.31 -4.53 -23.79
CA THR A 127 -40.00 -5.22 -24.88
C THR A 127 -40.65 -4.21 -25.82
N GLN A 128 -41.34 -4.72 -26.85
CA GLN A 128 -42.09 -3.90 -27.79
C GLN A 128 -43.21 -3.13 -27.07
N VAL A 129 -43.57 -1.97 -27.61
CA VAL A 129 -44.67 -1.16 -27.06
C VAL A 129 -46.00 -1.90 -27.13
N THR A 130 -46.62 -2.14 -25.98
CA THR A 130 -47.97 -2.75 -25.89
C THR A 130 -48.94 -1.92 -25.05
N SER A 131 -48.42 -1.07 -24.18
CA SER A 131 -49.15 -0.16 -23.31
C SER A 131 -48.22 0.96 -22.84
N ASP A 132 -48.77 1.94 -22.13
CA ASP A 132 -47.95 2.92 -21.42
C ASP A 132 -47.14 2.19 -20.34
N ILE A 133 -45.84 2.47 -20.26
CA ILE A 133 -44.94 1.72 -19.38
C ILE A 133 -43.85 2.61 -18.80
N ILE A 134 -43.48 2.28 -17.57
CA ILE A 134 -42.39 2.90 -16.84
C ILE A 134 -41.34 1.82 -16.57
N TYR A 135 -40.09 2.10 -16.93
CA TYR A 135 -38.93 1.24 -16.73
C TYR A 135 -38.04 1.82 -15.62
N SER A 136 -37.66 0.98 -14.67
CA SER A 136 -36.72 1.31 -13.59
C SER A 136 -35.35 0.67 -13.86
N PRO A 137 -34.24 1.38 -13.67
CA PRO A 137 -32.92 0.81 -13.89
C PRO A 137 -32.60 -0.22 -12.80
N VAL A 138 -32.07 -1.37 -13.20
CA VAL A 138 -31.59 -2.41 -12.29
C VAL A 138 -30.08 -2.36 -12.24
N PHE A 139 -29.54 -2.31 -11.03
CA PHE A 139 -28.10 -2.33 -10.78
C PHE A 139 -27.72 -3.58 -9.99
N GLU A 140 -26.71 -4.29 -10.48
CA GLU A 140 -26.00 -5.29 -9.69
C GLU A 140 -24.93 -4.60 -8.84
N ARG A 141 -24.64 -5.18 -7.67
CA ARG A 141 -23.63 -4.67 -6.74
C ARG A 141 -22.41 -5.58 -6.74
N GLU A 142 -21.25 -4.97 -6.79
CA GLU A 142 -19.95 -5.63 -6.66
C GLU A 142 -19.21 -5.05 -5.46
N PHE A 143 -18.41 -5.86 -4.76
CA PHE A 143 -17.63 -5.35 -3.64
C PHE A 143 -16.64 -4.31 -4.11
N ARG A 144 -16.68 -3.14 -3.49
CA ARG A 144 -15.67 -2.12 -3.68
C ARG A 144 -14.38 -2.56 -3.00
N MET A 145 -13.28 -2.52 -3.75
CA MET A 145 -11.97 -2.95 -3.29
C MET A 145 -11.05 -1.75 -3.09
N TYR A 146 -10.29 -1.77 -2.02
CA TYR A 146 -9.36 -0.73 -1.61
C TYR A 146 -7.93 -1.25 -1.63
N SER A 147 -6.98 -0.35 -1.85
CA SER A 147 -5.55 -0.68 -1.84
C SER A 147 -4.87 -0.13 -0.60
N VAL A 148 -4.06 -0.97 0.05
CA VAL A 148 -3.14 -0.56 1.11
C VAL A 148 -1.72 -0.83 0.63
N GLU A 149 -0.90 0.22 0.62
CA GLU A 149 0.48 0.18 0.17
C GLU A 149 1.41 0.58 1.32
N PHE A 150 2.34 -0.30 1.69
CA PHE A 150 3.37 -0.04 2.68
C PHE A 150 4.67 0.38 1.99
N ARG A 151 5.24 1.51 2.42
CA ARG A 151 6.49 2.06 1.88
C ARG A 151 7.58 2.21 2.93
N LYS A 152 8.80 1.85 2.57
CA LYS A 152 10.02 2.28 3.24
C LYS A 152 10.69 3.33 2.37
N ASP A 153 10.80 4.56 2.88
CA ASP A 153 11.22 5.72 2.08
C ASP A 153 10.35 5.82 0.80
N ASP A 154 10.95 5.72 -0.39
CA ASP A 154 10.24 5.72 -1.69
C ASP A 154 9.97 4.32 -2.26
N ILE A 155 10.40 3.27 -1.56
CA ILE A 155 10.29 1.88 -2.02
C ILE A 155 9.01 1.26 -1.47
N VAL A 156 8.20 0.67 -2.35
CA VAL A 156 7.06 -0.15 -1.96
C VAL A 156 7.56 -1.50 -1.44
N VAL A 157 7.32 -1.78 -0.15
CA VAL A 157 7.76 -3.01 0.51
C VAL A 157 6.65 -4.05 0.61
N ASN A 158 5.39 -3.60 0.59
CA ASN A 158 4.23 -4.48 0.47
C ASN A 158 3.08 -3.71 -0.19
N ARG A 159 2.36 -4.35 -1.12
CA ARG A 159 1.15 -3.77 -1.71
C ARG A 159 0.07 -4.82 -1.81
N ARG A 160 -1.11 -4.50 -1.29
CA ARG A 160 -2.33 -5.29 -1.47
C ARG A 160 -3.42 -4.38 -2.04
N VAL A 161 -4.18 -4.90 -2.99
CA VAL A 161 -5.14 -4.14 -3.81
C VAL A 161 -6.58 -4.64 -3.65
N ASN A 162 -6.81 -5.53 -2.69
CA ASN A 162 -8.03 -6.31 -2.58
C ASN A 162 -8.63 -6.32 -1.17
N TYR A 163 -8.54 -5.19 -0.45
CA TYR A 163 -9.23 -5.06 0.84
C TYR A 163 -10.67 -4.61 0.65
N ARG A 164 -11.61 -5.22 1.39
CA ARG A 164 -12.98 -4.72 1.50
C ARG A 164 -13.06 -3.59 2.53
N PHE A 165 -14.14 -2.81 2.46
CA PHE A 165 -14.46 -1.85 3.50
C PHE A 165 -14.51 -2.53 4.87
N ASN A 166 -13.90 -1.89 5.86
CA ASN A 166 -13.82 -2.34 7.25
C ASN A 166 -13.02 -3.63 7.50
N GLU A 167 -12.32 -4.16 6.49
CA GLU A 167 -11.41 -5.30 6.63
C GLU A 167 -10.18 -4.91 7.45
N ILE A 168 -9.63 -5.87 8.21
CA ILE A 168 -8.48 -5.64 9.08
C ILE A 168 -7.20 -5.54 8.24
N ILE A 169 -6.40 -4.50 8.49
CA ILE A 169 -5.10 -4.31 7.85
C ILE A 169 -4.10 -5.31 8.46
N GLU A 170 -3.49 -6.12 7.60
CA GLU A 170 -2.38 -6.99 7.97
C GLU A 170 -1.07 -6.23 7.76
N TYR A 171 -0.48 -5.76 8.86
CA TYR A 171 0.80 -5.08 8.82
C TYR A 171 1.92 -6.08 8.43
N PRO A 172 2.83 -5.69 7.51
CA PRO A 172 3.98 -6.52 7.18
C PRO A 172 4.99 -6.55 8.34
N PRO A 173 5.96 -7.47 8.32
CA PRO A 173 7.05 -7.48 9.29
C PRO A 173 7.84 -6.16 9.34
N ASP A 174 8.51 -5.93 10.46
CA ASP A 174 9.38 -4.77 10.66
C ASP A 174 10.43 -4.66 9.55
N VAL A 175 10.71 -3.42 9.13
CA VAL A 175 11.66 -3.12 8.06
C VAL A 175 12.93 -2.47 8.62
N THR A 176 14.07 -2.72 8.00
CA THR A 176 15.35 -2.11 8.36
C THR A 176 15.70 -0.95 7.43
N LYS A 177 16.42 0.04 7.96
CA LYS A 177 16.99 1.17 7.22
C LYS A 177 18.50 1.19 7.42
N GLU A 178 19.24 1.42 6.33
CA GLU A 178 20.70 1.50 6.34
C GLU A 178 21.17 2.65 7.22
N THR A 179 22.26 2.45 7.94
CA THR A 179 22.92 3.51 8.72
C THR A 179 23.63 4.48 7.79
N ASP A 180 23.69 5.75 8.16
CA ASP A 180 24.52 6.76 7.49
C ASP A 180 25.71 7.18 8.36
N GLU A 181 26.46 8.20 7.92
CA GLU A 181 27.66 8.70 8.61
C GLU A 181 27.36 9.25 10.02
N GLU A 182 26.12 9.66 10.29
CA GLU A 182 25.74 10.35 11.52
C GLU A 182 24.82 9.51 12.42
N ASN A 183 24.01 8.62 11.85
CA ASN A 183 22.91 7.97 12.54
C ASN A 183 22.73 6.49 12.17
N ALA A 184 22.41 5.70 13.19
CA ALA A 184 21.69 4.44 13.00
C ALA A 184 20.18 4.69 13.09
N TYR A 185 19.38 3.93 12.36
CA TYR A 185 17.92 4.12 12.33
C TYR A 185 17.20 2.97 13.02
N GLU A 186 16.38 3.29 14.04
CA GLU A 186 15.52 2.35 14.74
C GLU A 186 14.11 2.41 14.14
N PHE A 187 13.58 1.28 13.67
CA PHE A 187 12.19 1.20 13.24
C PHE A 187 11.28 1.25 14.47
N ILE A 188 10.40 2.24 14.51
CA ILE A 188 9.45 2.40 15.64
C ILE A 188 8.03 1.99 15.29
N GLY A 189 7.75 1.73 14.02
CA GLY A 189 6.43 1.33 13.54
C GLY A 189 6.07 1.99 12.22
N TRP A 190 4.79 1.90 11.89
CA TRP A 190 4.21 2.52 10.71
C TRP A 190 3.54 3.85 11.09
N ASP A 191 3.39 4.76 10.13
CA ASP A 191 2.92 6.14 10.37
C ASP A 191 1.42 6.27 10.66
N THR A 192 0.70 5.16 10.78
CA THR A 192 -0.71 5.11 11.17
C THR A 192 -0.99 3.90 12.05
N ASP A 193 -1.92 4.08 12.99
CA ASP A 193 -2.45 3.03 13.86
C ASP A 193 -3.81 2.51 13.38
N ILE A 194 -4.24 2.89 12.17
CA ILE A 194 -5.51 2.44 11.61
C ILE A 194 -5.47 0.92 11.44
N LEU A 195 -6.43 0.23 12.05
CA LEU A 195 -6.53 -1.23 11.96
C LEU A 195 -7.47 -1.70 10.85
N ARG A 196 -8.29 -0.79 10.28
CA ARG A 196 -9.34 -1.16 9.33
C ARG A 196 -9.36 -0.26 8.11
N VAL A 197 -9.56 -0.86 6.95
CA VAL A 197 -9.58 -0.15 5.68
C VAL A 197 -10.88 0.61 5.52
N THR A 198 -10.81 1.94 5.46
CA THR A 198 -11.96 2.82 5.15
C THR A 198 -11.78 3.55 3.82
N GLU A 199 -10.56 3.58 3.31
CA GLU A 199 -10.15 4.17 2.03
C GLU A 199 -8.85 3.52 1.56
N SER A 200 -8.40 3.86 0.36
CA SER A 200 -7.07 3.43 -0.11
C SER A 200 -5.98 4.21 0.63
N LEU A 201 -5.00 3.49 1.18
CA LEU A 201 -3.98 4.05 2.07
C LEU A 201 -2.58 3.83 1.53
N VAL A 202 -1.69 4.79 1.81
CA VAL A 202 -0.24 4.63 1.69
C VAL A 202 0.34 4.81 3.09
N ILE A 203 0.86 3.74 3.66
CA ILE A 203 1.39 3.65 5.02
C ILE A 203 2.92 3.63 4.94
N ARG A 204 3.60 4.49 5.70
CA ARG A 204 5.05 4.67 5.62
C ARG A 204 5.74 4.21 6.89
N ALA A 205 6.90 3.58 6.71
CA ALA A 205 7.75 3.17 7.82
C ALA A 205 8.31 4.40 8.53
N VAL A 206 8.23 4.42 9.86
CA VAL A 206 8.75 5.49 10.70
C VAL A 206 10.01 5.00 11.41
N PHE A 207 11.07 5.79 11.30
CA PHE A 207 12.36 5.52 11.92
C PHE A 207 12.76 6.65 12.85
N VAL A 208 13.38 6.30 13.97
CA VAL A 208 14.04 7.26 14.87
C VAL A 208 15.55 7.21 14.61
N PRO A 209 16.18 8.33 14.24
CA PRO A 209 17.63 8.40 14.14
C PRO A 209 18.24 8.33 15.55
N ARG A 210 19.27 7.50 15.67
CA ARG A 210 20.09 7.33 16.86
C ARG A 210 21.50 7.82 16.49
N PRO A 211 21.93 8.98 17.03
CA PRO A 211 23.24 9.54 16.73
C PRO A 211 24.34 8.54 17.04
N LEU A 212 25.22 8.33 16.09
CA LEU A 212 26.46 7.59 16.30
C LEU A 212 27.33 8.45 17.21
N THR A 213 27.49 8.04 18.47
CA THR A 213 28.39 8.74 19.39
C THR A 213 29.83 8.32 19.09
N ILE A 214 30.46 9.01 18.15
CA ILE A 214 31.92 8.93 17.99
C ILE A 214 32.52 9.69 19.18
N ARG A 215 33.04 8.96 20.17
CA ARG A 215 33.85 9.61 21.22
C ARG A 215 35.22 9.89 20.64
N PRO A 216 35.65 11.15 20.49
CA PRO A 216 37.04 11.44 20.17
C PRO A 216 37.92 10.93 21.31
N ASN A 217 38.98 10.22 20.96
CA ASN A 217 40.05 9.89 21.88
C ASN A 217 40.60 11.21 22.48
N PRO A 218 40.72 11.39 23.81
CA PRO A 218 41.11 12.69 24.39
C PRO A 218 42.58 13.09 24.18
N GLU A 219 43.38 12.28 23.49
CA GLU A 219 44.82 12.50 23.35
C GLU A 219 45.25 12.40 21.89
N ASP A 220 44.93 13.39 21.06
CA ASP A 220 45.61 13.57 19.77
C ASP A 220 45.67 15.07 19.42
N ASP A 221 46.66 15.78 20.01
CA ASP A 221 47.34 16.85 19.29
C ASP A 221 48.47 16.18 18.51
N PHE A 222 48.17 15.62 17.34
CA PHE A 222 49.00 15.62 16.13
C PHE A 222 48.20 14.95 15.01
N GLY A 223 47.98 15.68 13.93
CA GLY A 223 46.99 15.35 12.92
C GLY A 223 47.35 14.23 11.93
N VAL A 224 46.25 13.68 11.40
CA VAL A 224 46.03 13.14 10.05
C VAL A 224 46.20 11.62 9.83
N ASP A 225 45.04 11.07 9.47
CA ASP A 225 44.66 9.91 8.65
C ASP A 225 44.56 8.48 9.19
N ILE A 226 43.39 7.92 8.84
CA ILE A 226 42.78 6.68 9.27
C ILE A 226 43.35 5.52 8.45
N SER A 227 43.93 4.51 9.10
CA SER A 227 43.92 3.13 8.60
C SER A 227 44.10 2.15 9.75
N ALA A 228 43.26 1.12 9.74
CA ALA A 228 43.21 0.09 10.75
C ALA A 228 44.59 -0.56 10.96
N TYR A 229 45.05 -0.58 12.22
CA TYR A 229 46.14 -1.41 12.68
C TYR A 229 45.89 -1.72 14.16
N ILE A 230 45.52 -2.96 14.47
CA ILE A 230 45.48 -3.45 15.85
C ILE A 230 46.77 -4.22 16.06
N ALA A 231 47.66 -3.68 16.89
CA ALA A 231 48.83 -4.36 17.41
C ALA A 231 48.83 -4.26 18.93
N GLY A 232 48.79 -5.42 19.61
CA GLY A 232 49.33 -5.62 20.96
C GLY A 232 48.38 -5.42 22.16
N GLY A 233 48.25 -6.50 22.93
CA GLY A 233 48.36 -6.57 24.41
C GLY A 233 47.52 -5.59 25.25
N PHE A 234 46.53 -6.12 25.98
CA PHE A 234 45.65 -5.32 26.83
C PHE A 234 46.21 -5.15 28.27
N ASN A 235 46.45 -3.90 28.68
CA ASN A 235 46.84 -3.50 30.06
C ASN A 235 45.64 -3.09 30.93
N GLN A 236 45.82 -3.03 32.27
CA GLN A 236 44.79 -2.63 33.24
C GLN A 236 44.05 -1.35 32.82
N GLY A 237 42.74 -1.47 32.59
CA GLY A 237 41.88 -0.41 32.03
C GLY A 237 41.06 -0.84 30.81
N THR A 238 41.24 -2.07 30.31
CA THR A 238 40.49 -2.60 29.16
C THR A 238 38.99 -2.69 29.43
N SER A 239 38.18 -2.08 28.55
CA SER A 239 36.72 -2.25 28.52
C SER A 239 36.34 -3.09 27.31
N ILE A 240 35.47 -4.07 27.54
CA ILE A 240 35.08 -5.08 26.56
C ILE A 240 33.78 -4.63 25.89
N ILE A 241 33.74 -4.75 24.56
CA ILE A 241 32.61 -4.33 23.74
C ILE A 241 31.77 -5.57 23.40
N GLY A 242 30.63 -5.71 24.07
CA GLY A 242 29.63 -6.74 23.73
C GLY A 242 28.59 -6.22 22.72
N ARG A 243 28.14 -7.08 21.81
CA ARG A 243 27.04 -6.77 20.86
C ARG A 243 25.70 -7.25 21.43
N LYS A 244 24.66 -6.41 21.33
CA LYS A 244 23.28 -6.78 21.68
C LYS A 244 22.62 -7.49 20.51
N ILE A 245 22.24 -8.75 20.67
CA ILE A 245 21.42 -9.49 19.71
C ILE A 245 20.16 -9.94 20.44
N ASN A 246 18.99 -9.48 19.99
CA ASN A 246 17.66 -9.72 20.56
C ASN A 246 17.63 -9.80 22.09
N SER A 247 17.49 -8.64 22.72
CA SER A 247 17.40 -8.41 24.17
C SER A 247 18.61 -8.72 25.06
N SER A 248 19.70 -9.34 24.57
CA SER A 248 20.88 -9.63 25.40
C SER A 248 22.18 -9.11 24.77
N ILE A 249 22.98 -8.37 25.55
CA ILE A 249 24.38 -8.01 25.22
C ILE A 249 25.23 -9.26 25.46
N ILE A 250 25.90 -9.77 24.42
CA ILE A 250 26.87 -10.86 24.58
C ILE A 250 28.19 -10.23 24.96
N ASP A 251 28.58 -10.40 26.22
CA ASP A 251 29.87 -9.95 26.75
C ASP A 251 30.84 -11.14 26.83
N PHE A 252 31.92 -11.09 26.04
CA PHE A 252 32.97 -12.12 26.04
C PHE A 252 34.02 -11.89 27.15
N SER A 253 33.85 -10.85 27.96
CA SER A 253 34.67 -10.54 29.14
C SER A 253 34.64 -11.62 30.21
N SER A 254 33.48 -12.23 30.43
CA SER A 254 33.31 -13.21 31.50
C SER A 254 34.00 -14.55 31.25
N VAL A 255 34.53 -14.77 30.05
CA VAL A 255 35.14 -16.05 29.63
C VAL A 255 36.66 -15.98 29.48
N ILE A 256 37.27 -14.82 29.73
CA ILE A 256 38.73 -14.63 29.72
C ILE A 256 39.25 -14.91 31.13
N SER A 257 40.12 -15.90 31.24
CA SER A 257 40.75 -16.33 32.49
C SER A 257 42.06 -15.57 32.73
N GLN A 258 42.56 -15.59 33.97
CA GLN A 258 43.85 -14.97 34.29
C GLN A 258 44.99 -15.64 33.48
N GLY A 259 45.65 -14.89 32.59
CA GLY A 259 46.67 -15.40 31.67
C GLY A 259 46.19 -15.64 30.23
N GLU A 260 44.89 -15.45 29.95
CA GLU A 260 44.34 -15.45 28.60
C GLU A 260 44.16 -14.01 28.09
N GLU A 261 44.31 -13.80 26.78
CA GLU A 261 44.07 -12.52 26.10
C GLU A 261 43.10 -12.68 24.94
N LEU A 262 42.15 -11.74 24.81
CA LEU A 262 41.25 -11.69 23.65
C LEU A 262 42.06 -11.24 22.42
N TYR A 263 42.15 -12.11 21.43
CA TYR A 263 42.90 -11.86 20.21
C TYR A 263 42.06 -11.11 19.16
N SER A 264 40.85 -11.59 18.85
CA SER A 264 39.99 -10.96 17.84
C SER A 264 38.51 -11.37 17.99
N ILE A 265 37.61 -10.55 17.45
CA ILE A 265 36.15 -10.79 17.42
C ILE A 265 35.69 -10.77 15.96
N TYR A 266 34.92 -11.77 15.56
CA TYR A 266 34.44 -11.91 14.20
C TYR A 266 32.91 -11.84 14.13
N ASN A 267 32.42 -11.06 13.16
CA ASN A 267 31.00 -10.91 12.87
C ASN A 267 30.64 -11.68 11.59
N THR A 268 29.83 -12.73 11.74
CA THR A 268 29.48 -13.62 10.62
C THR A 268 28.61 -12.95 9.55
N SER A 269 27.88 -11.90 9.92
CA SER A 269 27.04 -11.13 8.99
C SER A 269 27.89 -10.28 8.02
N LEU A 270 29.10 -9.89 8.46
CA LEU A 270 30.05 -9.07 7.71
C LEU A 270 31.08 -9.90 6.92
N LEU A 271 31.16 -11.20 7.18
CA LEU A 271 32.03 -12.15 6.46
C LEU A 271 31.44 -12.63 5.13
N ASN A 272 30.30 -12.07 4.71
CA ASN A 272 29.60 -12.44 3.48
C ASN A 272 30.41 -11.99 2.23
N GLY A 273 31.37 -12.81 1.80
CA GLY A 273 32.26 -12.54 0.67
C GLY A 273 33.72 -12.97 0.85
N SER A 274 34.15 -13.33 2.07
CA SER A 274 35.45 -13.97 2.31
C SER A 274 35.33 -15.47 2.08
N THR A 275 36.29 -16.11 1.39
CA THR A 275 36.25 -17.54 1.05
C THR A 275 36.30 -18.41 2.31
N ILE A 276 35.14 -18.77 2.87
CA ILE A 276 35.00 -19.87 3.82
C ILE A 276 35.02 -21.15 3.01
N ILE A 277 36.13 -21.88 3.01
CA ILE A 277 36.17 -23.24 2.44
C ILE A 277 35.47 -24.17 3.43
N VAL A 278 34.17 -24.41 3.22
CA VAL A 278 33.42 -25.46 3.92
C VAL A 278 33.80 -26.79 3.28
N GLY A 279 34.76 -27.50 3.88
CA GLY A 279 35.15 -28.86 3.49
C GLY A 279 34.22 -29.90 4.11
N ASP A 280 33.58 -30.70 3.27
CA ASP A 280 32.58 -31.71 3.63
C ASP A 280 33.22 -32.97 4.26
N ILE A 281 33.36 -32.98 5.60
CA ILE A 281 33.34 -34.22 6.40
C ILE A 281 32.63 -33.94 7.74
N GLY A 282 31.29 -34.09 7.77
CA GLY A 282 30.60 -34.58 8.97
C GLY A 282 30.42 -33.64 10.16
N ASN A 283 30.04 -32.39 9.90
CA ASN A 283 29.56 -31.33 10.81
C ASN A 283 30.59 -30.22 11.08
N TYR A 284 30.43 -29.16 10.28
CA TYR A 284 30.88 -27.78 10.48
C TYR A 284 32.39 -27.57 10.72
N LEU A 285 33.05 -26.92 9.77
CA LEU A 285 34.44 -26.48 9.92
C LEU A 285 34.54 -25.03 9.44
N VAL A 286 35.00 -24.12 10.31
CA VAL A 286 35.42 -22.77 9.93
C VAL A 286 36.95 -22.72 9.95
N THR A 287 37.52 -22.20 8.87
CA THR A 287 38.95 -22.06 8.60
C THR A 287 39.26 -20.56 8.58
N LEU A 288 40.03 -20.07 9.54
CA LEU A 288 40.43 -18.65 9.61
C LEU A 288 41.94 -18.54 9.42
N GLY A 289 42.37 -17.76 8.42
CA GLY A 289 43.77 -17.39 8.28
C GLY A 289 44.17 -16.44 9.40
N THR A 290 45.22 -16.80 10.13
CA THR A 290 45.75 -16.03 11.26
C THR A 290 47.19 -15.68 10.97
N ASP A 291 47.40 -14.69 10.10
CA ASP A 291 48.74 -14.32 9.60
C ASP A 291 49.71 -13.89 10.72
N ASP A 292 49.17 -13.47 11.88
CA ASP A 292 49.95 -13.01 13.04
C ASP A 292 50.00 -14.00 14.22
N LEU A 293 49.46 -15.22 14.08
CA LEU A 293 49.57 -16.28 15.10
C LEU A 293 50.60 -17.35 14.69
N GLU A 294 51.44 -17.74 15.64
CA GLU A 294 52.46 -18.78 15.44
C GLU A 294 51.85 -20.18 15.31
N GLU A 295 52.47 -21.02 14.48
CA GLU A 295 52.10 -22.43 14.30
C GLU A 295 52.20 -23.22 15.61
N GLY A 296 51.17 -24.03 15.90
CA GLY A 296 51.10 -24.83 17.13
C GLY A 296 50.73 -24.02 18.39
N ARG A 297 50.35 -22.74 18.26
CA ARG A 297 49.84 -21.95 19.39
C ARG A 297 48.44 -22.42 19.77
N ASP A 298 48.21 -22.60 21.07
CA ASP A 298 46.88 -22.94 21.61
C ASP A 298 45.93 -21.75 21.50
N VAL A 299 44.73 -22.01 20.99
CA VAL A 299 43.66 -21.03 20.78
C VAL A 299 42.37 -21.55 21.39
N LYS A 300 41.78 -20.72 22.23
CA LYS A 300 40.43 -20.89 22.77
C LYS A 300 39.46 -20.07 21.95
N ILE A 301 38.35 -20.69 21.57
CA ILE A 301 37.35 -20.10 20.71
C ILE A 301 36.04 -20.12 21.46
N VAL A 302 35.40 -18.97 21.61
CA VAL A 302 34.13 -18.86 22.31
C VAL A 302 33.04 -18.46 21.33
N VAL A 303 31.99 -19.29 21.27
CA VAL A 303 30.84 -19.13 20.38
C VAL A 303 29.57 -19.11 21.24
N TYR A 304 28.55 -18.39 20.78
CA TYR A 304 27.22 -18.43 21.38
C TYR A 304 26.30 -19.32 20.54
N GLU A 305 25.99 -20.51 21.05
CA GLU A 305 25.15 -21.51 20.37
C GLU A 305 23.88 -21.80 21.19
N ASN A 306 22.71 -21.78 20.53
CA ASN A 306 21.42 -22.13 21.15
C ASN A 306 21.08 -21.38 22.47
N GLY A 307 21.63 -20.19 22.68
CA GLY A 307 21.38 -19.40 23.89
C GLY A 307 22.40 -19.61 25.00
N GLU A 308 23.46 -20.38 24.79
CA GLU A 308 24.53 -20.63 25.76
C GLU A 308 25.92 -20.36 25.16
N MET A 309 26.88 -19.97 26.00
CA MET A 309 28.28 -19.82 25.60
C MET A 309 28.97 -21.19 25.62
N VAL A 310 29.60 -21.56 24.51
CA VAL A 310 30.36 -22.80 24.36
C VAL A 310 31.79 -22.44 23.95
N SER A 311 32.77 -23.11 24.57
CA SER A 311 34.19 -22.93 24.27
C SER A 311 34.78 -24.16 23.58
N TYR A 312 35.56 -23.93 22.53
CA TYR A 312 36.36 -24.93 21.84
C TYR A 312 37.84 -24.59 22.01
N TYR A 313 38.69 -25.62 22.06
CA TYR A 313 40.13 -25.47 22.13
C TYR A 313 40.75 -26.16 20.93
N THR A 314 41.67 -25.49 20.28
CA THR A 314 42.36 -25.98 19.08
C THR A 314 43.73 -25.32 18.99
N GLU A 315 44.57 -25.77 18.05
CA GLU A 315 45.87 -25.18 17.78
C GLU A 315 45.90 -24.55 16.39
N VAL A 316 46.82 -23.61 16.17
CA VAL A 316 47.08 -23.05 14.83
C VAL A 316 47.78 -24.10 13.96
N LEU A 317 47.15 -24.48 12.85
CA LEU A 317 47.64 -25.46 11.88
C LEU A 317 47.78 -24.84 10.49
N ASN A 318 48.99 -24.79 9.95
CA ASN A 318 49.38 -24.06 8.75
C ASN A 318 48.83 -22.62 8.72
N GLY A 319 49.02 -21.87 9.81
CA GLY A 319 48.52 -20.49 9.94
C GLY A 319 46.99 -20.38 9.93
N THR A 320 46.31 -21.48 10.27
CA THR A 320 44.86 -21.57 10.25
C THR A 320 44.32 -22.13 11.56
N VAL A 321 43.22 -21.55 12.05
CA VAL A 321 42.47 -22.09 13.18
C VAL A 321 41.23 -22.83 12.66
N ILE A 322 41.03 -24.05 13.14
CA ILE A 322 39.93 -24.94 12.73
C ILE A 322 39.07 -25.32 13.93
N PHE A 323 37.77 -25.12 13.82
CA PHE A 323 36.81 -25.45 14.89
C PHE A 323 35.41 -25.81 14.38
N PRO A 324 34.65 -26.62 15.15
CA PRO A 324 33.26 -26.92 14.85
C PRO A 324 32.33 -25.77 15.22
N MET A 325 31.35 -25.49 14.37
CA MET A 325 30.39 -24.39 14.58
C MET A 325 29.00 -24.76 14.08
N SER A 326 28.05 -25.00 14.99
CA SER A 326 26.74 -25.57 14.63
C SER A 326 25.72 -24.56 14.08
N SER A 327 25.93 -23.25 14.28
CA SER A 327 25.08 -22.19 13.72
C SER A 327 25.85 -20.88 13.59
N THR A 328 25.53 -20.07 12.58
CA THR A 328 26.25 -18.87 12.07
C THR A 328 26.31 -17.66 13.04
N GLY A 329 26.67 -17.84 14.31
CA GLY A 329 26.80 -16.79 15.33
C GLY A 329 28.16 -16.08 15.37
N ASP A 330 28.21 -14.88 15.95
CA ASP A 330 29.46 -14.15 16.22
C ASP A 330 30.36 -14.96 17.18
N PHE A 331 31.68 -14.89 17.02
CA PHE A 331 32.64 -15.64 17.85
C PHE A 331 33.90 -14.82 18.20
N ALA A 332 34.58 -15.23 19.27
CA ALA A 332 35.82 -14.62 19.75
C ALA A 332 36.98 -15.64 19.75
N LEU A 333 38.16 -15.20 19.34
CA LEU A 333 39.42 -15.92 19.49
C LEU A 333 40.18 -15.39 20.71
N ILE A 334 40.61 -16.30 21.58
CA ILE A 334 41.35 -16.03 22.81
C ILE A 334 42.64 -16.86 22.77
N VAL A 335 43.77 -16.25 23.11
CA VAL A 335 45.09 -16.89 23.11
C VAL A 335 45.73 -16.79 24.49
N GLU A 336 46.69 -17.65 24.80
CA GLU A 336 47.52 -17.44 26.00
C GLU A 336 48.35 -16.15 25.85
N GLY A 337 48.32 -15.30 26.88
CA GLY A 337 49.05 -14.04 26.92
C GLY A 337 50.53 -14.28 27.25
N GLU A 338 51.44 -13.63 26.50
CA GLU A 338 52.86 -13.63 26.85
C GLU A 338 53.13 -12.69 28.02
N PHE A 339 53.41 -13.28 29.18
CA PHE A 339 53.83 -12.53 30.37
C PHE A 339 55.27 -12.01 30.16
N ILE A 340 55.43 -10.75 29.74
CA ILE A 340 56.74 -10.09 29.81
C ILE A 340 56.97 -9.69 31.27
N ASP A 341 57.68 -10.56 32.01
CA ASP A 341 58.05 -10.33 33.39
C ASP A 341 59.11 -9.20 33.50
N TYR A 342 58.64 -7.95 33.67
CA TYR A 342 59.51 -6.80 33.97
C TYR A 342 60.12 -6.86 35.39
N ALA A 343 59.90 -7.92 36.19
CA ALA A 343 60.39 -8.03 37.56
C ALA A 343 61.82 -8.58 37.70
N SER A 344 62.61 -8.71 36.62
CA SER A 344 64.00 -9.21 36.70
C SER A 344 65.10 -8.22 36.29
N ILE A 345 64.78 -6.93 36.08
CA ILE A 345 65.83 -5.89 36.02
C ILE A 345 66.15 -5.41 37.44
N SER A 346 67.26 -5.93 37.97
CA SER A 346 67.84 -5.61 39.28
C SER A 346 67.86 -4.08 39.58
N PRO A 347 67.49 -3.63 40.80
CA PRO A 347 67.51 -2.22 41.22
C PRO A 347 68.88 -1.52 41.24
N TRP A 348 69.96 -2.20 40.85
CA TRP A 348 71.32 -1.65 40.90
C TRP A 348 71.72 -0.78 39.69
N VAL A 349 70.91 -0.74 38.62
CA VAL A 349 71.24 0.03 37.40
C VAL A 349 70.81 1.52 37.49
N TYR A 350 69.88 1.87 38.37
CA TYR A 350 69.42 3.27 38.52
C TYR A 350 70.25 4.10 39.51
N VAL A 351 71.08 3.47 40.35
CA VAL A 351 71.90 4.18 41.35
C VAL A 351 73.23 4.69 40.76
N THR A 352 73.77 4.06 39.71
CA THR A 352 75.04 4.49 39.09
C THR A 352 74.87 5.66 38.11
N SER A 353 73.74 5.76 37.40
CA SER A 353 73.47 6.89 36.51
C SER A 353 73.08 8.18 37.25
N PHE A 354 72.40 8.09 38.39
CA PHE A 354 72.08 9.27 39.22
C PHE A 354 73.29 9.80 40.02
N ILE A 355 74.16 8.92 40.50
CA ILE A 355 75.41 9.34 41.19
C ILE A 355 76.41 9.94 40.19
N SER A 356 76.46 9.44 38.94
CA SER A 356 77.34 9.99 37.89
C SER A 356 76.88 11.38 37.42
N LEU A 357 75.57 11.60 37.28
CA LEU A 357 75.03 12.91 36.90
C LEU A 357 75.16 13.95 38.03
N ALA A 358 74.98 13.53 39.30
CA ALA A 358 75.18 14.40 40.47
C ALA A 358 76.66 14.76 40.71
N LEU A 359 77.61 13.85 40.44
CA LEU A 359 79.04 14.13 40.57
C LEU A 359 79.54 15.08 39.46
N ILE A 360 79.03 14.94 38.23
CA ILE A 360 79.35 15.85 37.11
C ILE A 360 78.82 17.27 37.41
N LEU A 361 77.56 17.40 37.84
CA LEU A 361 76.98 18.70 38.20
C LEU A 361 77.64 19.34 39.43
N PHE A 362 78.13 18.55 40.39
CA PHE A 362 78.87 19.06 41.55
C PHE A 362 80.30 19.54 41.21
N VAL A 363 80.98 18.86 40.29
CA VAL A 363 82.31 19.29 39.79
C VAL A 363 82.18 20.54 38.90
N GLU A 364 81.15 20.64 38.07
CA GLU A 364 80.84 21.85 37.28
C GLU A 364 80.49 23.05 38.18
N TRP A 365 79.75 22.83 39.27
CA TRP A 365 79.46 23.86 40.27
C TRP A 365 80.70 24.33 41.04
N MET A 366 81.66 23.43 41.31
CA MET A 366 82.89 23.77 42.02
C MET A 366 83.90 24.54 41.16
N ILE A 367 83.96 24.27 39.84
CA ILE A 367 84.83 24.96 38.87
C ILE A 367 84.34 26.39 38.58
N LEU A 368 83.03 26.65 38.66
CA LEU A 368 82.42 27.94 38.33
C LEU A 368 82.32 28.95 39.49
N ARG A 369 82.95 28.72 40.66
CA ARG A 369 82.94 29.69 41.77
C ARG A 369 83.96 30.82 41.58
N PRO A 370 83.53 32.10 41.47
CA PRO A 370 84.44 33.23 41.56
C PRO A 370 84.98 33.42 42.99
N SER A 371 86.31 33.37 43.10
CA SER A 371 87.10 33.65 44.31
C SER A 371 86.90 35.10 44.80
N LYS A 372 86.39 35.30 46.02
CA LYS A 372 86.59 36.54 46.79
C LYS A 372 87.38 36.26 48.07
N LYS A 373 88.69 36.58 48.02
CA LYS A 373 89.57 36.75 49.17
C LYS A 373 89.40 38.15 49.77
N GLY A 374 89.40 38.22 51.10
CA GLY A 374 89.60 39.43 51.93
C GLY A 374 89.36 39.06 53.39
N LYS A 375 90.34 38.56 54.15
CA LYS A 375 91.42 39.26 54.88
C LYS A 375 90.89 40.20 55.98
N MET A 376 90.97 39.76 57.24
CA MET A 376 91.34 40.51 58.47
C MET A 376 91.10 39.60 59.69
N MET A 377 92.16 39.12 60.35
CA MET A 377 92.90 39.69 61.50
C MET A 377 92.44 39.10 62.84
N LYS A 378 93.39 38.48 63.55
CA LYS A 378 93.34 38.07 64.96
C LYS A 378 93.68 39.27 65.86
N ASN A 379 92.97 39.39 66.98
CA ASN A 379 93.33 39.93 68.31
C ASN A 379 92.24 39.34 69.24
N ASN A 380 92.46 38.76 70.42
CA ASN A 380 93.58 38.66 71.36
C ASN A 380 93.75 37.20 71.82
#